data_AF-G3DRF4-F1
#
_entry.id   AF-G3DRF4-F1
#
_cell.length_a   1.000
_cell.length_b   1.000
_cell.length_c   1.000
_cell.angle_alpha   90.00
_cell.angle_beta   90.00
_cell.angle_gamma   90.00
#
_symmetry.space_group_name_H-M   'P 1'
#
loop_
_entity.id
_entity.type
_entity.pdbx_description
1 polymer ?
#
loop_
_entity_poly.entity_id
_entity_poly.type
_entity_poly.pdbx_seq_one_letter_code
_entity_poly.pdbx_strand_id
1 'polypeptide(L)' 'KVRPCIDLVDSLRSLGVEKDLNLPAIAVIGDQSSGKSSVLEALSGVALPRGT' A
#
# COMPACT_ATOMS: atom_id res chain seq x y z
N LYS A 1 -14.06 -4.59 -13.39
CA LYS A 1 -14.60 -5.57 -12.42
C LYS A 1 -13.71 -5.80 -11.18
N VAL A 2 -12.52 -5.18 -11.08
CA VAL A 2 -11.60 -5.36 -9.92
C VAL A 2 -11.89 -4.38 -8.77
N ARG A 3 -12.45 -3.21 -9.08
CA ARG A 3 -12.69 -2.13 -8.12
C ARG A 3 -13.49 -2.56 -6.86
N PRO A 4 -14.60 -3.33 -6.97
CA PRO A 4 -15.36 -3.76 -5.79
C PRO A 4 -14.55 -4.62 -4.81
N CYS A 5 -13.58 -5.39 -5.29
CA CYS A 5 -12.73 -6.20 -4.42
C CYS A 5 -11.78 -5.34 -3.58
N ILE A 6 -11.19 -4.32 -4.20
CA ILE A 6 -10.27 -3.39 -3.52
C ILE A 6 -11.05 -2.57 -2.49
N ASP A 7 -12.20 -2.02 -2.89
CA ASP A 7 -13.03 -1.19 -2.02
C ASP A 7 -13.53 -1.99 -0.78
N LEU A 8 -13.82 -3.28 -0.95
CA LEU A 8 -14.20 -4.17 0.15
C LEU A 8 -13.04 -4.39 1.14
N VAL A 9 -11.84 -4.67 0.64
CA VAL A 9 -10.65 -4.86 1.48
C VAL A 9 -10.35 -3.59 2.28
N ASP A 10 -10.43 -2.42 1.64
CA ASP A 10 -10.23 -1.12 2.30
C ASP A 10 -11.29 -0.87 3.39
N SER A 11 -12.55 -1.23 3.12
CA SER A 11 -13.64 -1.12 4.09
C SER A 11 -13.42 -2.01 5.32
N LEU A 12 -13.02 -3.27 5.12
CA LEU A 12 -12.71 -4.20 6.22
C LEU A 12 -11.53 -3.71 7.06
N ARG A 13 -10.48 -3.18 6.41
CA ARG A 13 -9.34 -2.56 7.10
C ARG A 13 -9.79 -1.38 7.95
N SER A 14 -10.64 -0.50 7.40
CA SER A 14 -11.15 0.67 8.14
C SER A 14 -11.95 0.32 9.40
N LEU A 15 -12.58 -0.86 9.42
CA LEU A 15 -13.31 -1.39 10.58
C LEU A 15 -12.40 -2.10 11.59
N GLY A 16 -11.09 -2.19 11.32
CA GLY A 16 -10.11 -2.82 12.20
C GLY A 16 -10.06 -4.35 12.15
N VAL A 17 -10.69 -4.96 11.14
CA VAL A 17 -10.76 -6.43 10.97
C VAL A 17 -9.37 -7.06 10.83
N GLU A 18 -8.39 -6.29 10.35
CA GLU A 18 -7.01 -6.76 10.18
C GLU A 18 -6.29 -7.17 11.49
N LYS A 19 -6.88 -6.86 12.65
CA LYS A 19 -6.38 -7.30 13.96
C LYS A 19 -6.66 -8.78 14.23
N ASP A 20 -7.77 -9.29 13.71
CA ASP A 20 -8.25 -10.64 13.96
C ASP A 20 -8.05 -11.56 12.75
N LEU A 21 -7.98 -10.99 11.53
CA LEU A 21 -7.80 -11.74 10.30
C LEU A 21 -6.89 -11.00 9.31
N ASN A 22 -5.97 -11.73 8.70
CA ASN A 22 -5.07 -11.17 7.69
C ASN A 22 -5.83 -10.75 6.43
N LEU A 23 -5.89 -9.45 6.15
CA LEU A 23 -6.47 -8.91 4.92
C LEU A 23 -5.44 -8.90 3.78
N PRO A 24 -5.86 -9.15 2.52
CA PRO A 24 -4.97 -9.08 1.36
C PRO A 24 -4.30 -7.69 1.24
N ALA A 25 -2.98 -7.67 1.04
CA ALA A 25 -2.20 -6.47 0.82
C ALA A 25 -0.97 -6.77 -0.04
N ILE A 26 -0.43 -5.74 -0.70
CA ILE A 26 0.85 -5.83 -1.41
C ILE A 26 1.89 -5.08 -0.59
N ALA A 27 2.90 -5.80 -0.11
CA ALA A 27 4.02 -5.21 0.60
C ALA A 27 5.14 -4.82 -0.38
N VAL A 28 5.69 -3.62 -0.24
CA VAL A 28 6.85 -3.15 -1.02
C VAL A 28 8.09 -3.28 -0.15
N ILE A 29 9.06 -4.10 -0.59
CA ILE A 29 10.25 -4.47 0.18
C ILE A 29 11.50 -4.27 -0.69
N GLY A 30 12.60 -3.85 -0.07
CA GLY A 30 13.92 -3.79 -0.69
C GLY A 30 14.94 -3.04 0.16
N ASP A 31 16.22 -3.12 -0.19
CA ASP A 31 17.32 -2.48 0.54
C ASP A 31 17.34 -0.95 0.41
N GLN A 32 18.00 -0.24 1.33
CA GLN A 32 18.15 1.22 1.22
C GLN A 32 18.67 1.62 -0.18
N SER A 33 18.07 2.65 -0.77
CA SER A 33 18.38 3.12 -2.13
C SER A 33 18.01 2.19 -3.29
N SER A 34 17.23 1.12 -3.05
CA SER A 34 16.72 0.22 -4.11
C SER A 34 15.66 0.82 -5.05
N GLY A 35 15.30 2.11 -4.88
CA GLY A 35 14.33 2.79 -5.74
C GLY A 35 12.84 2.55 -5.41
N LYS A 36 12.52 1.88 -4.29
CA LYS A 36 11.13 1.65 -3.83
C LYS A 36 10.28 2.93 -3.73
N SER A 37 10.84 4.03 -3.22
CA SER A 37 10.12 5.32 -3.20
C SER A 37 9.90 5.85 -4.62
N SER A 38 10.91 5.81 -5.49
CA SER A 38 10.79 6.27 -6.88
C SER A 38 9.70 5.53 -7.66
N VAL A 39 9.56 4.21 -7.44
CA VAL A 39 8.50 3.42 -8.08
C VAL A 39 7.12 3.83 -7.57
N LEU A 40 6.96 4.01 -6.26
CA LEU A 40 5.69 4.44 -5.67
C LEU A 40 5.32 5.87 -6.10
N GLU A 41 6.28 6.77 -6.25
CA GLU A 41 6.07 8.13 -6.78
C GLU A 41 5.57 8.08 -8.23
N ALA A 42 6.18 7.24 -9.07
CA ALA A 42 5.78 7.08 -10.47
C ALA A 42 4.35 6.51 -10.62
N LEU A 43 3.95 5.58 -9.74
CA LEU A 43 2.61 4.99 -9.76
C LEU A 43 1.53 5.90 -9.16
N SER A 44 1.86 6.60 -8.07
CA SER A 44 0.90 7.45 -7.36
C SER A 44 0.79 8.87 -7.93
N GLY A 45 1.81 9.34 -8.64
CA GLY A 45 1.92 10.73 -9.08
C GLY A 45 2.19 11.71 -7.95
N VAL A 46 2.53 11.22 -6.75
CA VAL A 46 2.77 12.02 -5.55
C VAL A 46 4.22 11.86 -5.12
N ALA A 47 4.87 12.98 -4.76
CA ALA A 47 6.22 12.96 -4.20
C ALA A 47 6.19 12.42 -2.76
N LEU A 48 7.05 11.44 -2.47
CA LEU A 48 7.17 10.86 -1.14
C LEU A 48 8.21 11.64 -0.30
N PRO A 49 8.04 11.76 1.02
CA PRO A 49 9.04 12.36 1.89
C PRO A 49 10.39 11.64 1.77
N ARG A 50 11.46 12.42 1.64
CA ARG A 50 12.84 11.91 1.70
C ARG A 50 13.41 12.21 3.08
N GLY A 51 14.11 11.24 3.67
CA GLY A 51 14.84 11.46 4.91
C GLY A 51 15.96 12.47 4.70
N THR A 52 16.12 13.41 5.64
CA THR A 52 17.35 14.18 5.84
C THR A 52 18.43 13.33 6.47
#